data_AF-A0A1L1YMS9-F1
#
_entry.id   AF-A0A1L1YMS9-F1
#
_cell.length_a   1.000
_cell.length_b   1.000
_cell.length_c   1.000
_cell.angle_alpha   90.00
_cell.angle_beta   90.00
_cell.angle_gamma   90.00
#
_symmetry.space_group_name_H-M   'P 1'
#
loop_
_entity.id
_entity.type
_entity.pdbx_description
1 polymer ?
#
loop_
_entity_poly.entity_id
_entity_poly.type
_entity_poly.pdbx_seq_one_letter_code
_entity_poly.pdbx_strand_id
1 'polypeptide(L)'
;MILLIIFINFIILFLMVFMSVAFFTLLERKVLGYIQLRKGPNKFLIKGIFQPMSDGLKLFFKEMNYPIYKNFFIFMISPLLSLLISIFFWFIYPFLGFNMIMNLGLIFMFCCSSLMVYVLLLMSWSSNSNYSILGMIRFISQMISYEVGMMIIIMNMMFLINSFNLNDFYIYQLNIKFFFFMFLNLVLLLISFLAEMNRSPFDFSEGESELVSGFNIEFSSLSFIFIFMSEYMSIMFMGLLFCEIFFGLMFMKFYLNILILGFMFLVIWLRGFLPRFRYDKLMYLIWKLILPISLFLFIFTYSLKLLNLYH
;
A
#
# COMPACT_ATOMS: atom_id res chain seq x y z
N MET A 1 -3.94 -22.92 24.99
CA MET A 1 -4.76 -23.32 23.83
C MET A 1 -5.16 -22.14 22.96
N ILE A 2 -5.80 -21.10 23.50
CA ILE A 2 -6.23 -19.90 22.74
C ILE A 2 -5.04 -19.20 22.05
N LEU A 3 -3.92 -19.00 22.76
CA LEU A 3 -2.72 -18.37 22.19
C LEU A 3 -2.12 -19.18 21.02
N LEU A 4 -2.22 -20.50 21.06
CA LEU A 4 -1.76 -21.38 20.00
C LEU A 4 -2.67 -21.28 18.76
N ILE A 5 -3.98 -21.17 18.95
CA ILE A 5 -4.95 -20.93 17.88
C ILE A 5 -4.68 -19.57 17.22
N ILE A 6 -4.40 -18.53 18.01
CA ILE A 6 -4.04 -17.20 17.51
C ILE A 6 -2.77 -17.27 16.64
N PHE A 7 -1.74 -17.97 17.12
CA PHE A 7 -0.49 -18.11 16.38
C PHE A 7 -0.68 -18.85 15.05
N ILE A 8 -1.44 -19.95 15.05
CA ILE A 8 -1.79 -20.69 13.83
C ILE A 8 -2.57 -19.79 12.85
N ASN A 9 -3.52 -18.99 13.34
CA ASN A 9 -4.29 -18.07 12.50
C ASN A 9 -3.39 -17.02 11.83
N PHE A 10 -2.42 -16.46 12.55
CA PHE A 10 -1.47 -15.50 11.95
C PHE A 10 -0.56 -16.17 10.91
N ILE A 11 -0.08 -17.39 11.16
CA ILE A 11 0.71 -18.13 10.16
C ILE A 11 -0.11 -18.35 8.89
N ILE A 12 -1.36 -18.78 9.02
CA ILE A 12 -2.24 -18.99 7.87
C ILE A 12 -2.49 -17.67 7.13
N LEU A 13 -2.70 -16.55 7.86
CA LEU A 13 -2.81 -15.23 7.23
C LEU A 13 -1.57 -14.91 6.39
N PHE A 14 -0.37 -15.00 6.97
CA PHE A 14 0.84 -14.61 6.23
C PHE A 14 1.05 -15.48 4.99
N LEU A 15 0.84 -16.80 5.10
CA LEU A 15 0.93 -17.71 3.95
C LEU A 15 -0.05 -17.31 2.83
N MET A 16 -1.30 -17.01 3.18
CA MET A 16 -2.31 -16.62 2.19
C MET A 16 -1.99 -15.27 1.56
N VAL A 17 -1.46 -14.31 2.33
CA VAL A 17 -1.08 -12.99 1.80
C VAL A 17 0.12 -13.11 0.87
N PHE A 18 1.15 -13.89 1.20
CA PHE A 18 2.28 -14.10 0.27
C PHE A 18 1.83 -14.74 -1.06
N MET A 19 0.91 -15.70 -0.99
CA MET A 19 0.34 -16.31 -2.19
C MET A 19 -0.48 -15.30 -3.01
N SER A 20 -1.26 -14.43 -2.36
CA SER A 20 -2.03 -13.41 -3.07
C SER A 20 -1.13 -12.34 -3.70
N VAL A 21 -0.03 -11.94 -3.05
CA VAL A 21 0.99 -11.06 -3.65
C VAL A 21 1.52 -11.67 -4.95
N ALA A 22 1.94 -12.93 -4.91
CA ALA A 22 2.50 -13.60 -6.08
C ALA A 22 1.52 -13.60 -7.27
N PHE A 23 0.24 -13.93 -7.03
CA PHE A 23 -0.78 -13.90 -8.09
C PHE A 23 -1.15 -12.49 -8.54
N PHE A 24 -1.03 -11.48 -7.69
CA PHE A 24 -1.27 -10.09 -8.08
C PHE A 24 -0.32 -9.64 -9.20
N THR A 25 0.96 -10.02 -9.13
CA THR A 25 1.93 -9.69 -10.19
C THR A 25 1.53 -10.26 -11.56
N LEU A 26 0.91 -11.44 -11.57
CA LEU A 26 0.38 -12.06 -12.79
C LEU A 26 -0.88 -11.35 -13.29
N LEU A 27 -1.78 -10.97 -12.36
CA LEU A 27 -2.98 -10.21 -12.68
C LEU A 27 -2.61 -8.90 -13.37
N GLU A 28 -1.65 -8.17 -12.82
CA GLU A 28 -1.15 -6.92 -13.40
C GLU A 28 -0.65 -7.10 -14.83
N ARG A 29 0.22 -8.08 -15.09
CA ARG A 29 0.74 -8.34 -16.46
C ARG A 29 -0.37 -8.69 -17.45
N LYS A 30 -1.41 -9.41 -17.03
CA LYS A 30 -2.53 -9.77 -17.90
C LYS A 30 -3.44 -8.58 -18.18
N VAL A 31 -3.80 -7.80 -17.16
CA VAL A 31 -4.68 -6.63 -17.30
C VAL A 31 -4.00 -5.56 -18.16
N LEU A 32 -2.73 -5.25 -17.93
CA LEU A 32 -1.98 -4.31 -18.78
C LEU A 32 -1.84 -4.82 -20.21
N GLY A 33 -1.68 -6.13 -20.40
CA GLY A 33 -1.72 -6.74 -21.72
C GLY A 33 -3.03 -6.44 -22.43
N TYR A 34 -4.16 -6.71 -21.77
CA TYR A 34 -5.49 -6.47 -22.35
C TYR A 34 -5.76 -5.00 -22.68
N ILE A 35 -5.35 -4.07 -21.81
CA ILE A 35 -5.48 -2.61 -22.06
C ILE A 35 -4.70 -2.21 -23.31
N GLN A 36 -3.50 -2.79 -23.50
CA GLN A 36 -2.61 -2.49 -24.62
C GLN A 36 -2.87 -3.36 -25.86
N LEU A 37 -3.98 -4.10 -25.90
CA LEU A 37 -4.34 -5.04 -26.98
C LEU A 37 -3.26 -6.10 -27.28
N ARG A 38 -2.46 -6.48 -26.27
CA ARG A 38 -1.46 -7.57 -26.35
C ARG A 38 -1.81 -8.71 -25.41
N LYS A 39 -1.41 -9.94 -25.75
CA LYS A 39 -1.62 -11.07 -24.85
C LYS A 39 -0.58 -11.03 -23.72
N GLY A 40 -1.06 -11.11 -22.47
CA GLY A 40 -0.21 -11.31 -21.29
C GLY A 40 0.50 -12.68 -21.29
N PRO A 41 1.24 -13.02 -20.22
CA PRO A 41 1.97 -14.28 -20.13
C PRO A 41 1.02 -15.48 -20.23
N ASN A 42 1.15 -16.23 -21.32
CA ASN A 42 0.31 -17.41 -21.62
C ASN A 42 1.09 -18.72 -21.74
N LYS A 43 2.43 -18.67 -21.79
CA LYS A 43 3.27 -19.81 -22.19
C LYS A 43 3.57 -20.80 -21.06
N PHE A 44 3.79 -20.34 -19.83
CA PHE A 44 4.19 -21.22 -18.74
C PHE A 44 2.99 -22.05 -18.22
N LEU A 45 3.07 -23.37 -18.38
CA LEU A 45 2.08 -24.37 -17.97
C LEU A 45 0.64 -24.10 -18.48
N ILE A 46 -0.28 -23.67 -17.62
CA ILE A 46 -1.71 -23.45 -17.93
C ILE A 46 -1.96 -21.94 -17.95
N LYS A 47 -2.11 -21.34 -19.15
CA LYS A 47 -2.36 -19.89 -19.34
C LYS A 47 -1.45 -18.98 -18.47
N GLY A 48 -0.21 -19.40 -18.21
CA GLY A 48 0.76 -18.65 -17.43
C GLY A 48 0.59 -18.67 -15.91
N ILE A 49 -0.32 -19.45 -15.31
CA ILE A 49 -0.65 -19.37 -13.86
C ILE A 49 0.59 -19.47 -12.95
N PHE A 50 1.54 -20.34 -13.29
CA PHE A 50 2.74 -20.57 -12.49
C PHE A 50 3.90 -19.58 -12.78
N GLN A 51 3.68 -18.54 -13.59
CA GLN A 51 4.70 -17.53 -13.90
C GLN A 51 5.32 -16.84 -12.67
N PRO A 52 4.54 -16.47 -11.62
CA PRO A 52 5.13 -15.85 -10.43
C PRO A 52 6.12 -16.78 -9.72
N MET A 53 5.84 -18.09 -9.72
CA MET A 53 6.74 -19.09 -9.13
C MET A 53 8.03 -19.23 -9.94
N SER A 54 7.95 -19.22 -11.28
CA SER A 54 9.16 -19.26 -12.12
C SER A 54 10.01 -18.00 -11.96
N ASP A 55 9.39 -16.84 -11.84
CA ASP A 55 10.10 -15.56 -11.66
C ASP A 55 10.77 -15.50 -10.28
N GLY A 56 10.07 -15.97 -9.23
CA GLY A 56 10.62 -16.13 -7.90
C GLY A 56 11.85 -17.05 -7.90
N LEU A 57 11.70 -18.29 -8.40
CA LEU A 57 12.80 -19.25 -8.48
C LEU A 57 14.00 -18.72 -9.27
N LYS A 58 13.74 -18.04 -10.39
CA LYS A 58 14.80 -17.42 -11.20
C LYS A 58 15.61 -16.39 -10.39
N LEU A 59 14.92 -15.54 -9.62
CA LEU A 59 15.60 -14.52 -8.82
C LEU A 59 16.29 -15.12 -7.59
N PHE A 60 15.79 -16.21 -7.02
CA PHE A 60 16.46 -16.95 -5.93
C PHE A 60 17.80 -17.57 -6.36
N PHE A 61 17.87 -18.13 -7.57
CA PHE A 61 19.12 -18.71 -8.09
C PHE A 61 20.05 -17.70 -8.76
N LYS A 62 19.62 -16.45 -8.92
CA LYS A 62 20.45 -15.41 -9.52
C LYS A 62 21.54 -14.97 -8.55
N GLU A 63 22.75 -14.79 -9.06
CA GLU A 63 23.89 -14.30 -8.27
C GLU A 63 23.60 -12.94 -7.62
N MET A 64 24.09 -12.80 -6.39
CA MET A 64 24.06 -11.57 -5.62
C MET A 64 25.21 -10.66 -6.06
N ASN A 65 24.91 -9.67 -6.89
CA ASN A 65 25.87 -8.65 -7.26
C ASN A 65 25.86 -7.56 -6.21
N TYR A 66 26.97 -7.42 -5.51
CA TYR A 66 27.16 -6.41 -4.49
C TYR A 66 28.10 -5.30 -5.00
N PRO A 67 27.67 -4.03 -4.96
CA PRO A 67 28.54 -2.92 -5.32
C PRO A 67 29.73 -2.83 -4.34
N ILE A 68 30.87 -2.33 -4.83
CA ILE A 68 32.14 -2.29 -4.10
C ILE A 68 32.08 -1.26 -2.96
N TYR A 69 31.40 -0.14 -3.17
CA TYR A 69 31.41 1.02 -2.27
C TYR A 69 30.17 1.12 -1.37
N LYS A 70 29.59 0.01 -0.89
CA LYS A 70 28.35 0.04 -0.09
C LYS A 70 28.55 -0.13 1.41
N ASN A 71 27.56 0.30 2.19
CA ASN A 71 27.46 -0.05 3.60
C ASN A 71 26.85 -1.46 3.75
N PHE A 72 27.71 -2.48 3.92
CA PHE A 72 27.31 -3.89 3.84
C PHE A 72 26.15 -4.28 4.77
N PHE A 73 26.23 -3.95 6.06
CA PHE A 73 25.20 -4.33 7.03
C PHE A 73 23.84 -3.75 6.71
N ILE A 74 23.79 -2.45 6.41
CA ILE A 74 22.53 -1.75 6.14
C ILE A 74 21.94 -2.27 4.84
N PHE A 75 22.75 -2.44 3.79
CA PHE A 75 22.31 -2.94 2.49
C PHE A 75 21.64 -4.33 2.57
N MET A 76 22.07 -5.19 3.48
CA MET A 76 21.48 -6.53 3.65
C MET A 76 20.21 -6.49 4.50
N ILE A 77 20.18 -5.65 5.53
CA ILE A 77 19.07 -5.58 6.49
C ILE A 77 17.89 -4.77 5.94
N SER A 78 18.14 -3.70 5.18
CA SER A 78 17.09 -2.79 4.75
C SER A 78 15.99 -3.43 3.87
N PRO A 79 16.27 -4.35 2.91
CA PRO A 79 15.22 -5.07 2.19
C PRO A 79 14.43 -6.04 3.06
N LEU A 80 15.06 -6.59 4.11
CA LEU A 80 14.35 -7.43 5.07
C LEU A 80 13.39 -6.58 5.91
N LEU A 81 13.83 -5.41 6.36
CA LEU A 81 13.01 -4.49 7.15
C LEU A 81 11.78 -4.00 6.38
N SER A 82 11.89 -3.73 5.08
CA SER A 82 10.73 -3.28 4.29
C SER A 82 9.66 -4.36 4.22
N LEU A 83 10.08 -5.61 4.02
CA LEU A 83 9.18 -6.76 4.05
C LEU A 83 8.57 -6.95 5.45
N LEU A 84 9.35 -6.84 6.53
CA LEU A 84 8.84 -6.94 7.90
C LEU A 84 7.78 -5.88 8.22
N ILE A 85 7.98 -4.63 7.82
CA ILE A 85 6.99 -3.56 8.01
C ILE A 85 5.73 -3.84 7.20
N SER A 86 5.87 -4.33 5.97
CA SER A 86 4.71 -4.71 5.15
C SER A 86 3.90 -5.85 5.78
N ILE A 87 4.55 -6.79 6.46
CA ILE A 87 3.88 -7.83 7.27
C ILE A 87 3.17 -7.22 8.47
N PHE A 88 3.80 -6.22 9.12
CA PHE A 88 3.22 -5.62 10.31
C PHE A 88 1.84 -5.00 10.05
N PHE A 89 1.62 -4.37 8.89
CA PHE A 89 0.31 -3.86 8.51
C PHE A 89 -0.82 -4.90 8.64
N TRP A 90 -0.55 -6.16 8.33
CA TRP A 90 -1.58 -7.20 8.33
C TRP A 90 -1.98 -7.71 9.71
N PHE A 91 -1.26 -7.32 10.78
CA PHE A 91 -1.73 -7.57 12.14
C PHE A 91 -3.02 -6.81 12.48
N ILE A 92 -3.31 -5.72 11.75
CA ILE A 92 -4.53 -4.94 11.96
C ILE A 92 -5.77 -5.73 11.48
N TYR A 93 -5.62 -6.64 10.51
CA TYR A 93 -6.73 -7.40 9.94
C TYR A 93 -7.45 -8.24 11.00
N PRO A 94 -8.70 -7.89 11.37
CA PRO A 94 -9.42 -8.62 12.40
C PRO A 94 -10.00 -9.91 11.79
N PHE A 95 -9.63 -11.08 12.31
CA PHE A 95 -10.33 -12.31 11.94
C PHE A 95 -11.57 -12.50 12.78
N LEU A 96 -12.60 -13.11 12.16
CA LEU A 96 -13.81 -13.64 12.81
C LEU A 96 -13.56 -14.76 13.85
N GLY A 97 -12.31 -15.02 14.25
CA GLY A 97 -11.94 -15.95 15.32
C GLY A 97 -11.41 -15.21 16.55
N PHE A 98 -10.87 -15.94 17.53
CA PHE A 98 -10.19 -15.40 18.73
C PHE A 98 -8.93 -14.57 18.44
N ASN A 99 -8.87 -13.81 17.34
CA ASN A 99 -7.74 -12.95 17.05
C ASN A 99 -7.81 -11.68 17.90
N MET A 100 -6.64 -11.19 18.29
CA MET A 100 -6.47 -9.96 19.05
C MET A 100 -7.00 -8.79 18.22
N ILE A 101 -8.18 -8.28 18.56
CA ILE A 101 -8.67 -7.02 18.01
C ILE A 101 -7.78 -5.92 18.57
N MET A 102 -7.04 -5.25 17.68
CA MET A 102 -6.17 -4.13 18.06
C MET A 102 -7.02 -2.88 18.30
N ASN A 103 -7.21 -2.51 19.58
CA ASN A 103 -7.97 -1.32 20.00
C ASN A 103 -7.55 -0.01 19.31
N LEU A 104 -6.27 0.09 18.93
CA LEU A 104 -5.67 1.26 18.29
C LEU A 104 -5.19 0.93 16.86
N GLY A 105 -5.95 0.10 16.14
CA GLY A 105 -5.54 -0.45 14.85
C GLY A 105 -5.14 0.59 13.81
N LEU A 106 -5.91 1.68 13.68
CA LEU A 106 -5.58 2.74 12.72
C LEU A 106 -4.37 3.61 13.13
N ILE A 107 -4.13 3.82 14.43
CA ILE A 107 -2.92 4.54 14.89
C ILE A 107 -1.69 3.67 14.66
N PHE A 108 -1.80 2.36 14.88
CA PHE A 108 -0.72 1.42 14.57
C PHE A 108 -0.36 1.44 13.08
N MET A 109 -1.34 1.62 12.20
CA MET A 109 -1.10 1.80 10.76
C MET A 109 -0.21 3.01 10.47
N PHE A 110 -0.50 4.14 11.09
CA PHE A 110 0.28 5.36 10.97
C PHE A 110 1.74 5.21 11.45
N CYS A 111 1.96 4.42 12.50
CA CYS A 111 3.31 4.08 12.93
C CYS A 111 4.04 3.21 11.90
N CYS A 112 3.34 2.26 11.26
CA CYS A 112 3.94 1.40 10.25
C CYS A 112 4.26 2.14 8.94
N SER A 113 3.39 3.06 8.50
CA SER A 113 3.64 3.88 7.30
C SER A 113 4.89 4.74 7.46
N SER A 114 5.01 5.44 8.59
CA SER A 114 6.18 6.29 8.87
C SER A 114 7.48 5.50 8.95
N LEU A 115 7.46 4.30 9.54
CA LEU A 115 8.61 3.40 9.56
C LEU A 115 9.03 2.95 8.16
N MET A 116 8.08 2.75 7.23
CA MET A 116 8.38 2.33 5.86
C MET A 116 9.22 3.38 5.12
N VAL A 117 8.92 4.67 5.32
CA VAL A 117 9.69 5.79 4.73
C VAL A 117 11.14 5.77 5.19
N TYR A 118 11.38 5.52 6.48
CA TYR A 118 12.74 5.41 7.02
C TYR A 118 13.51 4.24 6.44
N VAL A 119 12.87 3.09 6.24
CA VAL A 119 13.53 1.94 5.63
C VAL A 119 13.95 2.24 4.19
N LEU A 120 13.09 2.90 3.42
CA LEU A 120 13.42 3.28 2.06
C LEU A 120 14.61 4.27 2.04
N LEU A 121 14.72 5.17 3.03
CA LEU A 121 15.89 6.06 3.15
C LEU A 121 17.18 5.26 3.44
N LEU A 122 17.10 4.25 4.31
CA LEU A 122 18.24 3.38 4.60
C LEU A 122 18.68 2.60 3.36
N MET A 123 17.74 2.14 2.53
CA MET A 123 18.04 1.42 1.27
C MET A 123 18.91 2.26 0.34
N SER A 124 18.50 3.50 0.08
CA SER A 124 19.24 4.37 -0.82
C SER A 124 20.59 4.80 -0.23
N TRP A 125 20.63 5.16 1.06
CA TRP A 125 21.91 5.51 1.68
C TRP A 125 22.89 4.35 1.71
N SER A 126 22.40 3.11 1.85
CA SER A 126 23.28 1.93 1.87
C SER A 126 24.04 1.67 0.56
N SER A 127 23.48 2.15 -0.55
CA SER A 127 23.91 1.88 -1.93
C SER A 127 25.06 2.81 -2.38
N ASN A 128 25.20 4.00 -1.77
CA ASN A 128 26.32 4.94 -2.00
C ASN A 128 26.53 5.35 -3.49
N SER A 129 25.48 5.38 -4.31
CA SER A 129 25.52 6.05 -5.62
C SER A 129 24.75 7.38 -5.62
N ASN A 130 25.29 8.36 -6.34
CA ASN A 130 24.64 9.68 -6.42
C ASN A 130 23.25 9.62 -7.07
N TYR A 131 23.02 8.68 -8.00
CA TYR A 131 21.74 8.51 -8.67
C TYR A 131 20.67 7.95 -7.73
N SER A 132 21.02 6.96 -6.90
CA SER A 132 20.06 6.38 -5.96
C SER A 132 19.68 7.40 -4.89
N ILE A 133 20.63 8.20 -4.40
CA ILE A 133 20.39 9.24 -3.38
C ILE A 133 19.47 10.35 -3.94
N LEU A 134 19.71 10.82 -5.17
CA LEU A 134 18.85 11.84 -5.79
C LEU A 134 17.43 11.33 -6.04
N GLY A 135 17.28 10.08 -6.50
CA GLY A 135 15.98 9.45 -6.67
C GLY A 135 15.24 9.31 -5.34
N MET A 136 15.97 8.93 -4.28
CA MET A 136 15.42 8.80 -2.94
C MET A 136 14.92 10.11 -2.36
N ILE A 137 15.67 11.21 -2.47
CA ILE A 137 15.26 12.50 -1.88
C ILE A 137 13.89 12.94 -2.41
N ARG A 138 13.62 12.74 -3.71
CA ARG A 138 12.31 13.03 -4.32
C ARG A 138 11.22 12.08 -3.86
N PHE A 139 11.58 10.81 -3.65
CA PHE A 139 10.64 9.81 -3.17
C PHE A 139 10.24 10.06 -1.71
N ILE A 140 11.20 10.39 -0.84
CA ILE A 140 10.93 10.72 0.58
C ILE A 140 9.97 11.90 0.67
N SER A 141 10.25 12.97 -0.07
CA SER A 141 9.42 14.17 -0.01
C SER A 141 7.99 13.89 -0.48
N GLN A 142 7.80 13.01 -1.47
CA GLN A 142 6.48 12.52 -1.88
C GLN A 142 5.81 11.74 -0.74
N MET A 143 6.46 10.70 -0.23
CA MET A 143 5.87 9.81 0.78
C MET A 143 5.47 10.58 2.04
N ILE A 144 6.35 11.42 2.59
CA ILE A 144 6.05 12.21 3.79
C ILE A 144 4.88 13.18 3.52
N SER A 145 4.86 13.84 2.35
CA SER A 145 3.81 14.82 2.07
C SER A 145 2.44 14.14 1.93
N TYR A 146 2.36 12.98 1.29
CA TYR A 146 1.11 12.24 1.15
C TYR A 146 0.71 11.50 2.42
N GLU A 147 1.66 11.08 3.25
CA GLU A 147 1.40 10.53 4.56
C GLU A 147 0.63 11.54 5.42
N VAL A 148 1.09 12.80 5.51
CA VAL A 148 0.37 13.85 6.26
C VAL A 148 -1.04 14.06 5.72
N GLY A 149 -1.23 14.08 4.41
CA GLY A 149 -2.56 14.21 3.79
C GLY A 149 -3.48 13.02 4.12
N MET A 150 -2.95 11.80 3.99
CA MET A 150 -3.65 10.55 4.33
C MET A 150 -4.08 10.53 5.80
N MET A 151 -3.21 10.96 6.71
CA MET A 151 -3.49 11.03 8.15
C MET A 151 -4.71 11.91 8.44
N ILE A 152 -4.78 13.10 7.85
CA ILE A 152 -5.90 14.04 8.05
C ILE A 152 -7.21 13.45 7.50
N ILE A 153 -7.17 12.82 6.33
CA ILE A 153 -8.37 12.21 5.72
C ILE A 153 -8.87 11.04 6.57
N ILE A 154 -7.98 10.16 7.03
CA ILE A 154 -8.38 9.03 7.88
C ILE A 154 -8.83 9.51 9.26
N MET A 155 -8.17 10.52 9.83
CA MET A 155 -8.63 11.17 11.07
C MET A 155 -10.05 11.67 10.95
N ASN A 156 -10.41 12.33 9.84
CA ASN A 156 -11.79 12.77 9.60
C ASN A 156 -12.79 11.60 9.74
N MET A 157 -12.46 10.44 9.19
CA MET A 157 -13.31 9.24 9.28
C MET A 157 -13.35 8.66 10.70
N MET A 158 -12.25 8.70 11.45
CA MET A 158 -12.21 8.30 12.87
C MET A 158 -13.13 9.18 13.73
N PHE A 159 -13.12 10.49 13.50
CA PHE A 159 -13.96 11.41 14.26
C PHE A 159 -15.46 11.15 14.06
N LEU A 160 -15.89 10.65 12.90
CA LEU A 160 -17.29 10.26 12.71
C LEU A 160 -17.68 9.11 13.64
N ILE A 161 -16.82 8.10 13.76
CA ILE A 161 -17.08 6.83 14.46
C ILE A 161 -16.79 6.91 15.96
N ASN A 162 -15.94 7.86 16.39
CA ASN A 162 -15.39 7.94 17.76
C ASN A 162 -14.60 6.69 18.18
N SER A 163 -13.98 5.99 17.24
CA SER A 163 -13.10 4.88 17.59
C SER A 163 -11.97 4.69 16.59
N PHE A 164 -10.94 3.99 17.05
CA PHE A 164 -9.73 3.68 16.27
C PHE A 164 -9.72 2.23 15.74
N ASN A 165 -10.76 1.47 16.06
CA ASN A 165 -10.91 0.07 15.67
C ASN A 165 -11.47 -0.06 14.27
N LEU A 166 -10.89 -0.94 13.44
CA LEU A 166 -11.45 -1.26 12.12
C LEU A 166 -12.83 -1.94 12.22
N ASN A 167 -13.07 -2.76 13.25
CA ASN A 167 -14.36 -3.45 13.41
C ASN A 167 -15.54 -2.49 13.61
N ASP A 168 -15.30 -1.34 14.21
CA ASP A 168 -16.37 -0.38 14.48
C ASP A 168 -16.85 0.29 13.19
N PHE A 169 -16.00 0.40 12.16
CA PHE A 169 -16.42 0.87 10.84
C PHE A 169 -17.54 0.01 10.26
N TYR A 170 -17.51 -1.30 10.47
CA TYR A 170 -18.60 -2.17 10.06
C TYR A 170 -19.91 -1.84 10.78
N ILE A 171 -19.85 -1.66 12.12
CA ILE A 171 -21.05 -1.44 12.96
C ILE A 171 -21.77 -0.16 12.54
N TYR A 172 -21.03 0.94 12.33
CA TYR A 172 -21.63 2.21 11.92
C TYR A 172 -22.10 2.25 10.46
N GLN A 173 -21.62 1.35 9.60
CA GLN A 173 -21.98 1.30 8.18
C GLN A 173 -23.08 0.27 7.84
N LEU A 174 -23.70 -0.34 8.86
CA LEU A 174 -24.80 -1.31 8.67
C LEU A 174 -25.98 -0.72 7.88
N ASN A 175 -26.34 0.53 8.15
CA ASN A 175 -27.49 1.19 7.51
C ASN A 175 -27.09 1.87 6.19
N ILE A 176 -26.21 2.87 6.28
CA ILE A 176 -25.76 3.66 5.14
C ILE A 176 -24.24 3.57 5.10
N LYS A 177 -23.71 3.12 3.97
CA LYS A 177 -22.28 3.06 3.73
C LYS A 177 -21.70 4.46 3.57
N PHE A 178 -20.50 4.69 4.10
CA PHE A 178 -19.85 6.00 4.04
C PHE A 178 -19.50 6.45 2.63
N PHE A 179 -19.45 5.53 1.66
CA PHE A 179 -19.36 5.86 0.24
C PHE A 179 -20.31 6.98 -0.21
N PHE A 180 -21.58 6.93 0.21
CA PHE A 180 -22.58 7.90 -0.23
C PHE A 180 -22.43 9.26 0.44
N PHE A 181 -22.08 9.27 1.73
CA PHE A 181 -21.99 10.50 2.52
C PHE A 181 -20.65 11.23 2.32
N MET A 182 -19.56 10.48 2.13
CA MET A 182 -18.18 10.98 2.18
C MET A 182 -17.44 10.76 0.85
N PHE A 183 -18.13 11.00 -0.26
CA PHE A 183 -17.55 10.80 -1.59
C PHE A 183 -16.29 11.64 -1.84
N LEU A 184 -16.23 12.88 -1.33
CA LEU A 184 -15.02 13.71 -1.52
C LEU A 184 -13.81 13.13 -0.77
N ASN A 185 -13.99 12.67 0.47
CA ASN A 185 -12.94 11.98 1.22
C ASN A 185 -12.49 10.72 0.51
N LEU A 186 -13.41 10.01 -0.17
CA LEU A 186 -13.08 8.82 -0.94
C LEU A 186 -12.12 9.13 -2.09
N VAL A 187 -12.42 10.16 -2.88
CA VAL A 187 -11.56 10.57 -4.00
C VAL A 187 -10.19 11.02 -3.49
N LEU A 188 -10.15 11.83 -2.42
CA LEU A 188 -8.89 12.29 -1.83
C LEU A 188 -8.07 11.12 -1.28
N LEU A 189 -8.71 10.16 -0.59
CA LEU A 189 -8.04 9.00 -0.04
C LEU A 189 -7.50 8.07 -1.14
N LEU A 190 -8.25 7.91 -2.23
CA LEU A 190 -7.80 7.12 -3.37
C LEU A 190 -6.53 7.74 -3.99
N ILE A 191 -6.49 9.07 -4.16
CA ILE A 191 -5.31 9.77 -4.68
C ILE A 191 -4.13 9.63 -3.71
N SER A 192 -4.35 9.81 -2.40
CA SER A 192 -3.27 9.66 -1.42
C SER A 192 -2.74 8.22 -1.34
N PHE A 193 -3.61 7.21 -1.42
CA PHE A 193 -3.19 5.81 -1.46
C PHE A 193 -2.42 5.48 -2.74
N LEU A 194 -2.83 5.99 -3.90
CA LEU A 194 -2.07 5.79 -5.15
C LEU A 194 -0.67 6.41 -5.06
N ALA A 195 -0.55 7.57 -4.43
CA ALA A 195 0.72 8.25 -4.27
C ALA A 195 1.64 7.57 -3.25
N GLU A 196 1.10 7.07 -2.14
CA GLU A 196 1.84 6.28 -1.15
C GLU A 196 2.32 4.95 -1.72
N MET A 197 1.56 4.37 -2.67
CA MET A 197 1.97 3.15 -3.36
C MET A 197 3.06 3.35 -4.40
N ASN A 198 3.42 4.59 -4.71
CA ASN A 198 4.43 4.93 -5.72
C ASN A 198 4.19 4.22 -7.05
N ARG A 199 2.92 4.01 -7.43
CA ARG A 199 2.55 3.41 -8.70
C ARG A 199 2.10 4.48 -9.68
N SER A 200 2.34 4.21 -10.97
CA SER A 200 1.98 5.12 -12.04
C SER A 200 0.48 5.41 -11.96
N PRO A 201 0.07 6.69 -11.94
CA PRO A 201 0.78 7.83 -12.52
C PRO A 201 1.78 8.57 -11.60
N PHE A 202 1.96 8.15 -10.34
CA PHE A 202 2.82 8.80 -9.33
C PHE A 202 4.13 8.05 -9.04
N ASP A 203 4.63 7.33 -10.04
CA ASP A 203 5.81 6.47 -9.94
C ASP A 203 7.06 7.20 -10.44
N PHE A 204 7.71 7.95 -9.55
CA PHE A 204 8.92 8.73 -9.84
C PHE A 204 10.21 7.98 -9.51
N SER A 205 10.18 7.07 -8.53
CA SER A 205 11.35 6.26 -8.18
C SER A 205 11.67 5.22 -9.24
N GLU A 206 10.67 4.69 -9.96
CA GLU A 206 10.86 3.65 -10.98
C GLU A 206 10.95 4.23 -12.41
N GLY A 207 10.86 5.56 -12.54
CA GLY A 207 10.89 6.26 -13.82
C GLY A 207 12.24 6.16 -14.54
N GLU A 208 12.39 5.19 -15.42
CA GLU A 208 13.57 4.97 -16.29
C GLU A 208 14.04 6.25 -17.02
N SER A 209 13.10 7.14 -17.38
CA SER A 209 13.36 8.35 -18.15
C SER A 209 13.93 9.51 -17.36
N GLU A 210 13.81 9.52 -16.03
CA GLU A 210 14.23 10.67 -15.22
C GLU A 210 15.45 10.36 -14.36
N LEU A 211 15.40 9.26 -13.61
CA LEU A 211 16.48 8.78 -12.76
C LEU A 211 16.37 7.26 -12.72
N VAL A 212 17.09 6.57 -13.62
CA VAL A 212 17.19 5.12 -13.77
C VAL A 212 16.80 4.38 -12.47
N SER A 213 15.53 4.03 -12.26
CA SER A 213 15.03 3.22 -11.12
C SER A 213 15.51 3.54 -9.68
N GLY A 214 15.87 4.79 -9.35
CA GLY A 214 16.03 5.28 -7.96
C GLY A 214 16.79 4.36 -6.99
N PHE A 215 16.14 3.92 -5.90
CA PHE A 215 16.74 3.04 -4.88
C PHE A 215 16.84 1.57 -5.32
N ASN A 216 16.20 1.16 -6.42
CA ASN A 216 16.17 -0.22 -6.89
C ASN A 216 17.39 -0.62 -7.72
N ILE A 217 18.20 0.35 -8.18
CA ILE A 217 19.30 0.16 -9.16
C ILE A 217 20.28 -0.94 -8.74
N GLU A 218 20.65 -0.95 -7.46
CA GLU A 218 21.79 -1.73 -6.97
C GLU A 218 21.39 -3.05 -6.33
N PHE A 219 20.09 -3.23 -6.03
CA PHE A 219 19.61 -4.46 -5.42
C PHE A 219 19.40 -5.53 -6.49
N SER A 220 20.03 -6.68 -6.27
CA SER A 220 19.93 -7.84 -7.14
C SER A 220 19.28 -9.03 -6.40
N SER A 221 18.87 -10.03 -7.19
CA SER A 221 18.33 -11.33 -6.75
C SER A 221 17.35 -11.26 -5.57
N LEU A 222 17.70 -11.78 -4.38
CA LEU A 222 16.77 -11.91 -3.25
C LEU A 222 16.38 -10.55 -2.64
N SER A 223 17.32 -9.61 -2.52
CA SER A 223 17.04 -8.28 -1.96
C SER A 223 16.01 -7.55 -2.82
N PHE A 224 16.09 -7.70 -4.14
CA PHE A 224 15.10 -7.18 -5.08
C PHE A 224 13.72 -7.81 -4.83
N ILE A 225 13.64 -9.14 -4.68
CA ILE A 225 12.35 -9.82 -4.40
C ILE A 225 11.68 -9.23 -3.17
N PHE A 226 12.42 -9.01 -2.07
CA PHE A 226 11.83 -8.50 -0.84
C PHE A 226 11.25 -7.09 -1.00
N ILE A 227 11.91 -6.22 -1.77
CA ILE A 227 11.39 -4.88 -2.09
C ILE A 227 10.06 -4.97 -2.84
N PHE A 228 10.01 -5.71 -3.97
CA PHE A 228 8.76 -5.84 -4.74
C PHE A 228 7.65 -6.50 -3.93
N MET A 229 7.96 -7.55 -3.17
CA MET A 229 6.98 -8.20 -2.31
C MET A 229 6.42 -7.21 -1.29
N SER A 230 7.26 -6.36 -0.67
CA SER A 230 6.81 -5.34 0.28
C SER A 230 5.90 -4.29 -0.35
N GLU A 231 6.23 -3.78 -1.54
CA GLU A 231 5.40 -2.81 -2.29
C GLU A 231 4.04 -3.42 -2.69
N TYR A 232 4.02 -4.66 -3.17
CA TYR A 232 2.75 -5.29 -3.54
C TYR A 232 1.90 -5.65 -2.33
N MET A 233 2.52 -5.99 -1.19
CA MET A 233 1.82 -6.26 0.05
C MET A 233 1.19 -5.00 0.64
N SER A 234 1.85 -3.84 0.52
CA SER A 234 1.27 -2.55 0.90
C SER A 234 0.10 -2.15 -0.02
N ILE A 235 0.17 -2.41 -1.34
CA ILE A 235 -0.94 -2.16 -2.28
C ILE A 235 -2.20 -2.91 -1.85
N MET A 236 -2.06 -4.20 -1.53
CA MET A 236 -3.20 -4.99 -1.04
C MET A 236 -3.74 -4.47 0.28
N PHE A 237 -2.86 -4.06 1.20
CA PHE A 237 -3.26 -3.55 2.50
C PHE A 237 -4.02 -2.22 2.40
N MET A 238 -3.60 -1.26 1.56
CA MET A 238 -4.41 -0.04 1.37
C MET A 238 -5.73 -0.32 0.67
N GLY A 239 -5.79 -1.33 -0.21
CA GLY A 239 -7.07 -1.80 -0.76
C GLY A 239 -8.00 -2.31 0.33
N LEU A 240 -7.47 -3.05 1.31
CA LEU A 240 -8.23 -3.48 2.48
C LEU A 240 -8.75 -2.30 3.30
N LEU A 241 -7.88 -1.36 3.65
CA LEU A 241 -8.27 -0.16 4.40
C LEU A 241 -9.32 0.67 3.66
N PHE A 242 -9.16 0.87 2.36
CA PHE A 242 -10.11 1.60 1.54
C PHE A 242 -11.50 0.94 1.58
N CYS A 243 -11.55 -0.39 1.44
CA CYS A 243 -12.79 -1.13 1.47
C CYS A 243 -13.47 -1.07 2.85
N GLU A 244 -12.71 -1.19 3.94
CA GLU A 244 -13.28 -1.11 5.29
C GLU A 244 -13.75 0.30 5.64
N ILE A 245 -12.97 1.34 5.30
CA ILE A 245 -13.31 2.72 5.61
C ILE A 245 -14.60 3.16 4.90
N PHE A 246 -14.84 2.75 3.65
CA PHE A 246 -16.00 3.24 2.89
C PHE A 246 -17.18 2.27 2.75
N PHE A 247 -16.92 0.97 2.76
CA PHE A 247 -17.96 -0.04 2.54
C PHE A 247 -18.26 -0.90 3.78
N GLY A 248 -17.34 -0.98 4.75
CA GLY A 248 -17.55 -1.63 6.06
C GLY A 248 -18.00 -3.08 5.89
N LEU A 249 -17.10 -3.96 5.47
CA LEU A 249 -17.43 -5.32 5.01
C LEU A 249 -16.71 -6.42 5.79
N MET A 250 -16.09 -6.07 6.92
CA MET A 250 -15.26 -6.95 7.73
C MET A 250 -15.90 -8.33 8.04
N PHE A 251 -17.20 -8.37 8.37
CA PHE A 251 -17.90 -9.63 8.65
C PHE A 251 -18.27 -10.41 7.39
N MET A 252 -18.41 -9.73 6.26
CA MET A 252 -18.75 -10.28 4.95
C MET A 252 -17.49 -10.50 4.11
N LYS A 253 -16.58 -11.35 4.61
CA LYS A 253 -15.22 -11.57 4.04
C LYS A 253 -15.19 -11.89 2.55
N PHE A 254 -16.17 -12.61 2.03
CA PHE A 254 -16.23 -12.92 0.60
C PHE A 254 -16.39 -11.65 -0.25
N TYR A 255 -17.30 -10.77 0.15
CA TYR A 255 -17.51 -9.47 -0.51
C TYR A 255 -16.32 -8.53 -0.33
N LEU A 256 -15.71 -8.54 0.86
CA LEU A 256 -14.48 -7.79 1.12
C LEU A 256 -13.37 -8.19 0.13
N ASN A 257 -13.11 -9.49 -0.04
CA ASN A 257 -12.08 -9.98 -0.95
C ASN A 257 -12.36 -9.59 -2.41
N ILE A 258 -13.63 -9.60 -2.84
CA ILE A 258 -14.03 -9.16 -4.19
C ILE A 258 -13.74 -7.66 -4.37
N LEU A 259 -14.05 -6.83 -3.39
CA LEU A 259 -13.77 -5.40 -3.49
C LEU A 259 -12.29 -5.07 -3.39
N ILE A 260 -11.51 -5.80 -2.59
CA ILE A 260 -10.05 -5.67 -2.59
C ILE A 260 -9.50 -5.99 -3.98
N LEU A 261 -9.96 -7.07 -4.62
CA LEU A 261 -9.62 -7.39 -6.01
C LEU A 261 -10.07 -6.27 -6.98
N GLY A 262 -11.24 -5.68 -6.76
CA GLY A 262 -11.72 -4.53 -7.51
C GLY A 262 -10.83 -3.30 -7.37
N PHE A 263 -10.38 -2.99 -6.14
CA PHE A 263 -9.44 -1.92 -5.87
C PHE A 263 -8.08 -2.16 -6.55
N MET A 264 -7.56 -3.39 -6.43
CA MET A 264 -6.31 -3.79 -7.10
C MET A 264 -6.43 -3.68 -8.62
N PHE A 265 -7.56 -4.07 -9.19
CA PHE A 265 -7.86 -3.86 -10.60
C PHE A 265 -7.91 -2.38 -10.97
N LEU A 266 -8.55 -1.53 -10.15
CA LEU A 266 -8.57 -0.08 -10.35
C LEU A 266 -7.16 0.51 -10.38
N VAL A 267 -6.27 0.12 -9.46
CA VAL A 267 -4.86 0.57 -9.45
C VAL A 267 -4.16 0.22 -10.76
N ILE A 268 -4.30 -1.01 -11.24
CA ILE A 268 -3.69 -1.44 -12.51
C ILE A 268 -4.32 -0.71 -13.71
N TRP A 269 -5.63 -0.50 -13.67
CA TRP A 269 -6.34 0.16 -14.75
C TRP A 269 -5.93 1.63 -14.87
N LEU A 270 -5.79 2.33 -13.74
CA LEU A 270 -5.27 3.70 -13.69
C LEU A 270 -3.84 3.79 -14.24
N ARG A 271 -2.98 2.80 -13.96
CA ARG A 271 -1.64 2.68 -14.55
C ARG A 271 -1.67 2.57 -16.08
N GLY A 272 -2.63 1.85 -16.63
CA GLY A 272 -2.76 1.68 -18.08
C GLY A 272 -3.34 2.90 -18.81
N PHE A 273 -4.14 3.71 -18.13
CA PHE A 273 -4.89 4.82 -18.74
C PHE A 273 -4.24 6.19 -18.56
N LEU A 274 -3.64 6.47 -17.39
CA LEU A 274 -3.17 7.81 -17.04
C LEU A 274 -1.71 8.06 -17.43
N PRO A 275 -1.38 9.26 -17.92
CA PRO A 275 0.02 9.66 -18.11
C PRO A 275 0.69 9.88 -16.76
N ARG A 276 2.02 9.77 -16.74
CA ARG A 276 2.83 10.09 -15.55
C ARG A 276 2.72 11.57 -15.21
N PHE A 277 2.58 11.88 -13.92
CA PHE A 277 2.72 13.26 -13.45
C PHE A 277 4.19 13.67 -13.42
N ARG A 278 4.45 14.98 -13.29
CA ARG A 278 5.78 15.52 -12.96
C ARG A 278 5.84 15.80 -11.45
N TYR A 279 7.00 15.61 -10.83
CA TYR A 279 7.21 15.78 -9.38
C TYR A 279 6.65 17.12 -8.86
N ASP A 280 6.96 18.23 -9.53
CA ASP A 280 6.50 19.58 -9.14
C ASP A 280 4.96 19.68 -9.07
N LYS A 281 4.25 19.07 -10.03
CA LYS A 281 2.78 19.07 -10.10
C LYS A 281 2.18 18.17 -9.03
N LEU A 282 2.81 17.04 -8.74
CA LEU A 282 2.40 16.14 -7.66
C LEU A 282 2.52 16.85 -6.30
N MET A 283 3.63 17.55 -6.04
CA MET A 283 3.79 18.30 -4.79
C MET A 283 2.78 19.45 -4.70
N TYR A 284 2.53 20.15 -5.81
CA TYR A 284 1.47 21.17 -5.86
C TYR A 284 0.09 20.59 -5.50
N LEU A 285 -0.24 19.40 -6.00
CA LEU A 285 -1.52 18.73 -5.76
C LEU A 285 -1.76 18.53 -4.25
N ILE A 286 -0.77 18.04 -3.52
CA ILE A 286 -0.90 17.81 -2.07
C ILE A 286 -1.08 19.14 -1.34
N TRP A 287 -0.11 20.02 -1.49
CA TRP A 287 0.05 21.18 -0.63
C TRP A 287 -1.01 22.25 -0.89
N LYS A 288 -1.50 22.38 -2.14
CA LYS A 288 -2.49 23.40 -2.49
C LYS A 288 -3.91 22.88 -2.66
N LEU A 289 -4.11 21.58 -2.91
CA LEU A 289 -5.45 21.03 -3.09
C LEU A 289 -5.80 20.03 -1.99
N ILE A 290 -5.09 18.91 -1.88
CA ILE A 290 -5.49 17.82 -0.98
C ILE A 290 -5.52 18.29 0.47
N LEU A 291 -4.45 18.91 0.95
CA LEU A 291 -4.32 19.29 2.37
C LEU A 291 -5.31 20.39 2.79
N PRO A 292 -5.49 21.50 2.04
CA PRO A 292 -6.53 22.48 2.36
C PRO A 292 -7.94 21.90 2.33
N ILE A 293 -8.25 21.06 1.34
CA ILE A 293 -9.59 20.45 1.22
C ILE A 293 -9.82 19.44 2.33
N SER A 294 -8.83 18.60 2.68
CA SER A 294 -8.97 17.63 3.77
C SER A 294 -9.17 18.31 5.12
N LEU A 295 -8.47 19.43 5.37
CA LEU A 295 -8.65 20.24 6.58
C LEU A 295 -10.03 20.90 6.62
N PHE A 296 -10.51 21.45 5.51
CA PHE A 296 -11.86 21.99 5.43
C PHE A 296 -12.91 20.92 5.74
N LEU A 297 -12.79 19.74 5.14
CA LEU A 297 -13.69 18.62 5.41
C LEU A 297 -13.63 18.14 6.85
N PHE A 298 -12.45 18.16 7.47
CA PHE A 298 -12.28 17.81 8.87
C PHE A 298 -13.01 18.79 9.80
N ILE A 299 -12.88 20.09 9.56
CA ILE A 299 -13.59 21.12 10.34
C ILE A 299 -15.11 20.99 10.12
N PHE A 300 -15.53 20.72 8.88
CA PHE A 300 -16.93 20.53 8.53
C PHE A 300 -17.56 19.33 9.23
N THR A 301 -16.89 18.18 9.26
CA THR A 301 -17.43 17.00 9.95
C THR A 301 -17.42 17.16 11.45
N TYR A 302 -16.42 17.84 11.99
CA TYR A 302 -16.38 18.22 13.40
C TYR A 302 -17.57 19.12 13.76
N SER A 303 -17.88 20.15 12.95
CA SER A 303 -19.01 21.04 13.21
C SER A 303 -20.36 20.34 13.06
N LEU A 304 -20.54 19.46 12.07
CA LEU A 304 -21.75 18.62 11.96
C LEU A 304 -21.94 17.75 13.20
N LYS A 305 -20.85 17.17 13.71
CA LYS A 305 -20.91 16.33 14.90
C LYS A 305 -21.28 17.13 16.15
N LEU A 306 -20.75 18.34 16.30
CA LEU A 306 -21.15 19.29 17.35
C LEU A 306 -22.62 19.69 17.25
N LEU A 307 -23.19 19.80 16.05
CA LEU A 307 -24.61 20.12 15.85
C LEU A 307 -25.51 18.92 16.14
N ASN A 308 -25.09 17.71 15.76
CA ASN A 308 -25.80 16.47 16.04
C ASN A 308 -25.68 16.01 17.51
N LEU A 309 -24.87 16.68 18.33
CA LEU A 309 -24.59 16.32 19.73
C LEU A 309 -25.76 16.60 20.71
N TYR A 310 -26.96 16.91 20.23
CA TYR A 310 -28.18 17.00 21.05
C TYR A 310 -29.15 15.81 20.90
N HIS A 311 -28.77 14.74 20.20
CA HIS A 311 -29.52 13.47 20.20
C HIS A 311 -28.65 12.22 20.29
#